data_AF-A0A7C4ER31-F1
#
_entry.id   AF-A0A7C4ER31-F1
#
_cell.length_a   1.000
_cell.length_b   1.000
_cell.length_c   1.000
_cell.angle_alpha   90.00
_cell.angle_beta   90.00
_cell.angle_gamma   90.00
#
_symmetry.space_group_name_H-M   'P 1'
#
loop_
_entity.id
_entity.type
_entity.pdbx_description
1 polymer ?
#
loop_
_entity_poly.entity_id
_entity_poly.type
_entity_poly.pdbx_seq_one_letter_code
_entity_poly.pdbx_strand_id
1 'polypeptide(L)'
;MKGVTAVPKFYAATAAEFEEFERELFKREFRRITRAEVIESLGGIVVSYGQSKMFPRRERGFENGYLFSRNGLEVVVWTSWLDGLPGLRNMDQGWVLIRDCKHPECPSYFAVPRHRTKNFLTNLLEDARVAAWRVRHRPKCPACGEFMDITRRHRKDGTVVPRARFWKCSRISLHQDGKPRTERWDCMFTKEQKALVEKRRRTATKQRAKRAAQGKETFVSLKRQQEAARRRRQQRSQPPPEDNSQNV
;
A
#
# COMPACT_ATOMS: atom_id res chain seq x y z
N MET A 1 26.81 -38.49 1.05
CA MET A 1 26.08 -37.43 1.79
C MET A 1 25.64 -36.36 0.80
N LYS A 2 24.35 -36.23 0.51
CA LYS A 2 23.82 -35.20 -0.40
C LYS A 2 23.81 -33.86 0.34
N GLY A 3 24.64 -32.92 -0.10
CA GLY A 3 24.69 -31.57 0.43
C GLY A 3 23.34 -30.88 0.26
N VAL A 4 22.67 -30.60 1.38
CA VAL A 4 21.50 -29.74 1.41
C VAL A 4 22.00 -28.32 1.18
N THR A 5 22.06 -27.88 -0.08
CA THR A 5 22.23 -26.47 -0.40
C THR A 5 21.04 -25.72 0.20
N ALA A 6 21.30 -25.03 1.30
CA ALA A 6 20.34 -24.15 1.94
C ALA A 6 19.85 -23.14 0.90
N VAL A 7 18.57 -23.24 0.52
CA VAL A 7 17.94 -22.23 -0.34
C VAL A 7 18.15 -20.88 0.32
N PRO A 8 18.70 -19.87 -0.39
CA PRO A 8 18.84 -18.54 0.18
C PRO A 8 17.49 -18.12 0.77
N LYS A 9 17.50 -17.63 2.01
CA LYS A 9 16.28 -17.27 2.77
C LYS A 9 15.42 -16.20 2.06
N PHE A 10 15.90 -15.63 0.97
CA PHE A 10 15.37 -14.48 0.23
C PHE A 10 15.39 -14.75 -1.27
N TYR A 11 14.32 -14.38 -1.97
CA TYR A 11 14.19 -14.53 -3.41
C TYR A 11 15.01 -13.46 -4.15
N ALA A 12 15.97 -13.92 -4.96
CA ALA A 12 16.69 -13.09 -5.90
C ALA A 12 16.20 -13.45 -7.31
N ALA A 13 15.46 -12.53 -7.93
CA ALA A 13 15.05 -12.71 -9.33
C ALA A 13 16.27 -12.73 -10.24
N THR A 14 16.29 -13.63 -11.20
CA THR A 14 17.24 -13.60 -12.32
C THR A 14 16.92 -12.42 -13.26
N ALA A 15 17.88 -12.04 -14.11
CA ALA A 15 17.64 -11.04 -15.14
C ALA A 15 16.46 -11.43 -16.04
N ALA A 16 16.42 -12.69 -16.49
CA ALA A 16 15.34 -13.22 -17.32
C ALA A 16 13.96 -13.18 -16.64
N GLU A 17 13.86 -13.52 -15.34
CA GLU A 17 12.60 -13.40 -14.59
C GLU A 17 12.13 -11.93 -14.50
N PHE A 18 13.05 -10.98 -14.43
CA PHE A 18 12.72 -9.57 -14.37
C PHE A 18 12.33 -9.01 -15.74
N GLU A 19 13.03 -9.38 -16.81
CA GLU A 19 12.67 -9.05 -18.19
C GLU A 19 11.28 -9.57 -18.55
N GLU A 20 10.94 -10.80 -18.12
CA GLU A 20 9.58 -11.34 -18.23
C GLU A 20 8.55 -10.44 -17.53
N PHE A 21 8.84 -10.05 -16.29
CA PHE A 21 7.99 -9.17 -15.51
C PHE A 21 7.78 -7.81 -16.20
N GLU A 22 8.84 -7.19 -16.72
CA GLU A 22 8.76 -5.94 -17.47
C GLU A 22 7.94 -6.10 -18.74
N ARG A 23 8.20 -7.16 -19.51
CA ARG A 23 7.44 -7.44 -20.74
C ARG A 23 5.95 -7.61 -20.46
N GLU A 24 5.59 -8.28 -19.37
CA GLU A 24 4.20 -8.42 -18.97
C GLU A 24 3.58 -7.09 -18.51
N LEU A 25 4.34 -6.21 -17.86
CA LEU A 25 3.87 -4.85 -17.56
C LEU A 25 3.63 -4.04 -18.84
N PHE A 26 4.58 -4.07 -19.78
CA PHE A 26 4.50 -3.31 -21.03
C PHE A 26 3.33 -3.77 -21.91
N LYS A 27 3.08 -5.08 -22.01
CA LYS A 27 1.87 -5.65 -22.64
C LYS A 27 0.56 -5.08 -22.07
N ARG A 28 0.60 -4.55 -20.85
CA ARG A 28 -0.56 -3.98 -20.14
C ARG A 28 -0.57 -2.46 -20.13
N GLU A 29 0.16 -1.82 -21.05
CA GLU A 29 0.24 -0.37 -21.24
C GLU A 29 0.97 0.36 -20.09
N PHE A 30 1.72 -0.36 -19.25
CA PHE A 30 2.65 0.31 -18.35
C PHE A 30 3.85 0.81 -19.16
N ARG A 31 4.39 1.96 -18.76
CA ARG A 31 5.69 2.45 -19.22
C ARG A 31 6.67 2.52 -18.07
N ARG A 32 7.96 2.53 -18.37
CA ARG A 32 8.98 2.85 -17.37
C ARG A 32 8.86 4.31 -16.94
N ILE A 33 9.07 4.56 -15.66
CA ILE A 33 9.16 5.91 -15.08
C ILE A 33 10.58 6.43 -15.32
N THR A 34 10.69 7.69 -15.73
CA THR A 34 11.98 8.35 -15.91
C THR A 34 12.63 8.66 -14.56
N ARG A 35 13.96 8.80 -14.52
CA ARG A 35 14.67 9.12 -13.28
C ARG A 35 14.17 10.41 -12.62
N ALA A 36 13.82 11.42 -13.40
CA ALA A 36 13.25 12.67 -12.90
C ALA A 36 11.91 12.45 -12.18
N GLU A 37 11.00 11.69 -12.80
CA GLU A 37 9.71 11.33 -12.22
C GLU A 37 9.85 10.45 -10.96
N VAL A 38 10.89 9.62 -10.87
CA VAL A 38 11.21 8.89 -9.62
C VAL A 38 11.54 9.86 -8.50
N ILE A 39 12.40 10.84 -8.75
CA ILE A 39 12.82 11.82 -7.74
C ILE A 39 11.62 12.65 -7.26
N GLU A 40 10.79 13.12 -8.18
CA GLU A 40 9.59 13.91 -7.87
C GLU A 40 8.55 13.09 -7.10
N SER A 41 8.28 11.86 -7.57
CA SER A 41 7.32 10.95 -6.95
C SER A 41 7.73 10.50 -5.55
N LEU A 42 9.01 10.22 -5.31
CA LEU A 42 9.49 9.80 -3.99
C LEU A 42 9.70 10.98 -3.03
N GLY A 43 9.97 12.18 -3.55
CA GLY A 43 10.22 13.39 -2.74
C GLY A 43 8.99 13.90 -1.98
N GLY A 44 7.80 13.86 -2.59
CA GLY A 44 6.57 14.41 -1.99
C GLY A 44 5.88 13.51 -0.96
N ILE A 45 6.01 12.18 -1.08
CA ILE A 45 5.20 11.24 -0.29
C ILE A 45 5.76 11.04 1.14
N VAL A 46 7.02 11.44 1.40
CA VAL A 46 7.71 11.25 2.69
C VAL A 46 7.14 12.15 3.81
N VAL A 47 6.49 13.27 3.48
CA VAL A 47 6.16 14.31 4.47
C VAL A 47 4.78 14.13 5.12
N SER A 48 3.79 13.55 4.42
CA SER A 48 2.38 13.69 4.84
C SER A 48 1.75 12.48 5.55
N TYR A 49 2.40 11.31 5.57
CA TYR A 49 1.70 10.05 5.89
C TYR A 49 2.16 9.31 7.16
N GLY A 50 3.16 9.82 7.92
CA GLY A 50 3.59 9.21 9.19
C GLY A 50 4.03 7.73 9.09
N GLN A 51 4.28 7.24 7.87
CA GLN A 51 4.58 5.85 7.55
C GLN A 51 5.94 5.73 6.87
N SER A 52 7.00 6.15 7.56
CA SER A 52 8.40 6.01 7.14
C SER A 52 8.87 4.57 6.83
N LYS A 53 8.02 3.56 7.06
CA LYS A 53 8.30 2.13 6.81
C LYS A 53 7.63 1.55 5.56
N MET A 54 6.80 2.33 4.85
CA MET A 54 6.12 1.90 3.62
C MET A 54 6.74 2.48 2.36
N PHE A 55 7.79 3.28 2.52
CA PHE A 55 8.51 3.90 1.43
C PHE A 55 9.72 3.09 1.04
N PRO A 56 10.17 3.26 -0.20
CA PRO A 56 11.52 2.91 -0.55
C PRO A 56 12.53 3.59 0.37
N ARG A 57 13.77 3.11 0.39
CA ARG A 57 14.76 3.52 1.38
C ARG A 57 14.90 5.05 1.40
N ARG A 58 15.27 5.59 2.56
CA ARG A 58 15.71 7.00 2.66
C ARG A 58 16.92 7.29 1.75
N GLU A 59 17.69 6.27 1.39
CA GLU A 59 18.74 6.34 0.40
C GLU A 59 18.13 6.64 -0.97
N ARG A 60 18.32 7.87 -1.45
CA ARG A 60 17.98 8.28 -2.82
C ARG A 60 18.74 7.36 -3.80
N GLY A 61 18.03 6.59 -4.63
CA GLY A 61 18.66 5.62 -5.52
C GLY A 61 17.71 4.97 -6.53
N PHE A 62 18.29 4.30 -7.52
CA PHE A 62 17.76 3.81 -8.81
C PHE A 62 16.62 2.77 -8.73
N GLU A 63 15.51 3.11 -8.10
CA GLU A 63 14.33 2.24 -8.09
C GLU A 63 13.69 2.18 -9.47
N ASN A 64 13.41 0.96 -9.92
CA ASN A 64 12.67 0.74 -11.14
C ASN A 64 11.18 0.95 -10.86
N GLY A 65 10.63 1.99 -11.48
CA GLY A 65 9.22 2.36 -11.44
C GLY A 65 8.53 2.14 -12.77
N TYR A 66 7.26 1.76 -12.72
CA TYR A 66 6.39 1.64 -13.89
C TYR A 66 5.09 2.39 -13.63
N LEU A 67 4.61 3.08 -14.66
CA LEU A 67 3.42 3.93 -14.61
C LEU A 67 2.39 3.46 -15.62
N PHE A 68 1.13 3.41 -15.20
CA PHE A 68 -0.03 3.29 -16.08
C PHE A 68 -1.02 4.38 -15.72
N SER A 69 -1.45 5.19 -16.69
CA SER A 69 -2.36 6.32 -16.47
C SER A 69 -3.62 6.19 -17.31
N ARG A 70 -4.79 6.30 -16.66
CA ARG A 70 -6.10 6.28 -17.33
C ARG A 70 -7.16 6.94 -16.46
N ASN A 71 -8.17 7.57 -17.07
CA ASN A 71 -9.33 8.15 -16.37
C ASN A 71 -8.95 9.08 -15.19
N GLY A 72 -7.89 9.89 -15.35
CA GLY A 72 -7.43 10.84 -14.34
C GLY A 72 -6.76 10.21 -13.10
N LEU A 73 -6.43 8.91 -13.15
CA LEU A 73 -5.67 8.23 -12.10
C LEU A 73 -4.44 7.56 -12.69
N GLU A 74 -3.44 7.36 -11.84
CA GLU A 74 -2.21 6.65 -12.16
C GLU A 74 -1.98 5.47 -11.24
N VAL A 75 -1.55 4.35 -11.81
CA VAL A 75 -1.03 3.19 -11.10
C VAL A 75 0.48 3.23 -11.19
N VAL A 76 1.13 3.25 -10.03
CA VAL A 76 2.59 3.19 -9.94
C VAL A 76 3.00 1.86 -9.34
N VAL A 77 3.88 1.15 -10.02
CA VAL A 77 4.52 -0.08 -9.56
C VAL A 77 5.97 0.24 -9.30
N TRP A 78 6.40 0.15 -8.05
CA TRP A 78 7.82 0.25 -7.72
C TRP A 78 8.38 -1.11 -7.38
N THR A 79 9.58 -1.34 -7.89
CA THR A 79 10.47 -2.37 -7.39
C THR A 79 11.70 -1.67 -6.85
N SER A 80 12.11 -2.02 -5.64
CA SER A 80 13.42 -1.62 -5.12
C SER A 80 14.56 -2.44 -5.74
N TRP A 81 14.37 -2.95 -6.96
CA TRP A 81 15.43 -3.60 -7.73
C TRP A 81 16.34 -2.53 -8.31
N LEU A 82 17.52 -2.40 -7.72
CA LEU A 82 18.61 -1.62 -8.26
C LEU A 82 19.33 -2.47 -9.32
N ASP A 83 19.24 -2.06 -10.58
CA ASP A 83 20.06 -2.67 -11.61
C ASP A 83 21.55 -2.39 -11.30
N GLY A 84 22.41 -3.40 -11.42
CA GLY A 84 23.86 -3.24 -11.23
C GLY A 84 24.41 -3.20 -9.79
N LEU A 85 23.62 -3.36 -8.72
CA LEU A 85 24.13 -3.40 -7.32
C LEU A 85 23.88 -4.76 -6.63
N PRO A 86 24.80 -5.75 -6.78
CA PRO A 86 24.72 -7.03 -6.09
C PRO A 86 25.03 -6.85 -4.59
N GLY A 87 23.99 -6.93 -3.73
CA GLY A 87 24.15 -6.88 -2.27
C GLY A 87 22.98 -6.21 -1.56
N LEU A 88 22.36 -5.22 -2.20
CA LEU A 88 21.20 -4.51 -1.67
C LEU A 88 19.88 -5.27 -1.88
N ARG A 89 19.89 -6.31 -2.73
CA ARG A 89 18.75 -7.12 -3.17
C ARG A 89 17.90 -7.73 -2.05
N ASN A 90 18.46 -7.89 -0.84
CA ASN A 90 17.88 -8.65 0.28
C ASN A 90 17.05 -7.82 1.27
N MET A 91 17.02 -6.49 1.16
CA MET A 91 16.32 -5.60 2.11
C MET A 91 15.02 -5.00 1.56
N ASP A 92 14.69 -5.35 0.34
CA ASP A 92 13.88 -4.55 -0.57
C ASP A 92 12.46 -5.11 -0.73
N GLN A 93 11.47 -4.22 -0.89
CA GLN A 93 10.05 -4.54 -1.09
C GLN A 93 9.52 -3.92 -2.38
N GLY A 94 8.49 -4.53 -2.95
CA GLY A 94 7.72 -3.97 -4.07
C GLY A 94 6.38 -3.45 -3.60
N TRP A 95 5.89 -2.38 -4.23
CA TRP A 95 4.58 -1.82 -3.92
C TRP A 95 3.87 -1.32 -5.16
N VAL A 96 2.55 -1.41 -5.11
CA VAL A 96 1.65 -0.83 -6.10
C VAL A 96 0.81 0.22 -5.39
N LEU A 97 0.74 1.41 -5.96
CA LEU A 97 -0.11 2.49 -5.45
C LEU A 97 -1.00 3.05 -6.56
N ILE A 98 -2.08 3.71 -6.17
CA ILE A 98 -2.93 4.49 -7.06
C ILE A 98 -2.95 5.93 -6.55
N ARG A 99 -2.74 6.88 -7.46
CA ARG A 99 -2.75 8.33 -7.18
C ARG A 99 -3.56 9.08 -8.23
N ASP A 100 -3.90 10.32 -7.91
CA ASP A 100 -4.54 11.24 -8.85
C ASP A 100 -3.48 11.88 -9.74
N CYS A 101 -3.76 12.04 -11.04
CA CYS A 101 -2.85 12.70 -11.97
C CYS A 101 -2.57 14.16 -11.58
N LYS A 102 -3.55 14.84 -10.96
CA LYS A 102 -3.45 16.25 -10.55
C LYS A 102 -2.76 16.42 -9.20
N HIS A 103 -2.73 15.36 -8.39
CA HIS A 103 -2.16 15.34 -7.04
C HIS A 103 -1.26 14.11 -6.84
N PRO A 104 -0.18 13.97 -7.62
CA PRO A 104 0.69 12.79 -7.61
C PRO A 104 1.44 12.58 -6.28
N GLU A 105 1.60 13.64 -5.49
CA GLU A 105 2.21 13.64 -4.16
C GLU A 105 1.33 13.00 -3.08
N CYS A 106 0.04 12.83 -3.38
CA CYS A 106 -0.96 12.31 -2.45
C CYS A 106 -1.60 10.99 -2.94
N PRO A 107 -0.94 9.83 -2.77
CA PRO A 107 -1.52 8.56 -3.20
C PRO A 107 -2.83 8.26 -2.45
N SER A 108 -3.83 7.84 -3.20
CA SER A 108 -5.16 7.54 -2.67
C SER A 108 -5.26 6.08 -2.19
N TYR A 109 -4.40 5.19 -2.69
CA TYR A 109 -4.39 3.77 -2.33
C TYR A 109 -2.99 3.19 -2.35
N PHE A 110 -2.71 2.30 -1.38
CA PHE A 110 -1.55 1.40 -1.41
C PHE A 110 -2.00 -0.06 -1.33
N ALA A 111 -1.44 -0.88 -2.22
CA ALA A 111 -1.43 -2.32 -2.05
C ALA A 111 -0.59 -2.71 -0.84
N VAL A 112 -0.75 -3.95 -0.37
CA VAL A 112 0.11 -4.48 0.68
C VAL A 112 1.52 -4.64 0.09
N PRO A 113 2.57 -4.09 0.74
CA PRO A 113 3.94 -4.28 0.28
C PRO A 113 4.28 -5.76 0.11
N ARG A 114 4.96 -6.08 -0.99
CA ARG A 114 5.41 -7.42 -1.33
C ARG A 114 6.85 -7.61 -0.88
N HIS A 115 7.06 -8.58 0.00
CA HIS A 115 8.39 -9.04 0.36
C HIS A 115 8.94 -9.97 -0.72
N ARG A 116 10.27 -10.00 -0.86
CA ARG A 116 10.99 -10.89 -1.79
C ARG A 116 10.98 -12.34 -1.35
N THR A 117 9.83 -12.97 -1.48
CA THR A 117 9.64 -14.42 -1.40
C THR A 117 9.58 -15.02 -2.81
N LYS A 118 9.56 -16.34 -2.93
CA LYS A 118 9.56 -17.08 -4.21
C LYS A 118 8.59 -16.54 -5.27
N ASN A 119 7.46 -15.98 -4.85
CA ASN A 119 6.41 -15.48 -5.75
C ASN A 119 6.37 -13.95 -5.82
N PHE A 120 7.48 -13.27 -5.57
CA PHE A 120 7.52 -11.80 -5.46
C PHE A 120 7.04 -11.10 -6.74
N LEU A 121 7.71 -11.35 -7.87
CA LEU A 121 7.37 -10.70 -9.14
C LEU A 121 5.96 -11.05 -9.60
N THR A 122 5.56 -12.32 -9.49
CA THR A 122 4.20 -12.77 -9.81
C THR A 122 3.15 -12.05 -8.98
N ASN A 123 3.33 -11.95 -7.65
CA ASN A 123 2.37 -11.27 -6.78
C ASN A 123 2.31 -9.76 -7.04
N LEU A 124 3.44 -9.15 -7.38
CA LEU A 124 3.52 -7.73 -7.70
C LEU A 124 2.82 -7.44 -9.04
N LEU A 125 3.04 -8.27 -10.05
CA LEU A 125 2.35 -8.20 -11.34
C LEU A 125 0.84 -8.38 -11.20
N GLU A 126 0.39 -9.32 -10.35
CA GLU A 126 -1.02 -9.47 -10.03
C GLU A 126 -1.61 -8.21 -9.38
N ASP A 127 -0.90 -7.61 -8.42
CA ASP A 127 -1.37 -6.37 -7.78
C ASP A 127 -1.44 -5.21 -8.78
N ALA A 128 -0.44 -5.10 -9.66
CA ALA A 128 -0.40 -4.13 -10.75
C ALA A 128 -1.58 -4.31 -11.71
N ARG A 129 -1.86 -5.55 -12.12
CA ARG A 129 -2.99 -5.90 -13.00
C ARG A 129 -4.33 -5.51 -12.37
N VAL A 130 -4.52 -5.85 -11.10
CA VAL A 130 -5.77 -5.56 -10.39
C VAL A 130 -5.94 -4.04 -10.21
N ALA A 131 -4.87 -3.30 -9.91
CA ALA A 131 -4.92 -1.84 -9.81
C ALA A 131 -5.19 -1.17 -11.17
N ALA A 132 -4.50 -1.60 -12.24
CA ALA A 132 -4.71 -1.10 -13.60
C ALA A 132 -6.15 -1.34 -14.06
N TRP A 133 -6.74 -2.51 -13.78
CA TRP A 133 -8.14 -2.76 -14.10
C TRP A 133 -9.09 -1.78 -13.40
N ARG A 134 -8.86 -1.52 -12.10
CA ARG A 134 -9.68 -0.56 -11.34
C ARG A 134 -9.60 0.85 -11.92
N VAL A 135 -8.41 1.28 -12.31
CA VAL A 135 -8.19 2.60 -12.92
C VAL A 135 -8.79 2.67 -14.32
N ARG A 136 -8.60 1.63 -15.15
CA ARG A 136 -9.19 1.53 -16.49
C ARG A 136 -10.72 1.52 -16.48
N HIS A 137 -11.32 0.89 -15.48
CA HIS A 137 -12.77 0.79 -15.32
C HIS A 137 -13.25 1.61 -14.12
N ARG A 138 -12.64 2.80 -13.92
CA ARG A 138 -13.04 3.74 -12.88
C ARG A 138 -14.56 3.99 -12.99
N PRO A 139 -15.35 3.72 -11.94
CA PRO A 139 -16.79 3.83 -12.04
C PRO A 139 -17.21 5.29 -12.16
N LYS A 140 -18.26 5.53 -12.93
CA LYS A 140 -18.96 6.80 -12.99
C LYS A 140 -20.09 6.81 -11.97
N CYS A 141 -20.35 7.98 -11.38
CA CYS A 141 -21.46 8.19 -10.48
C CYS A 141 -22.78 8.02 -11.24
N PRO A 142 -23.72 7.18 -10.77
CA PRO A 142 -25.01 7.03 -11.44
C PRO A 142 -25.88 8.28 -11.37
N ALA A 143 -25.62 9.21 -10.43
CA ALA A 143 -26.43 10.42 -10.27
C ALA A 143 -25.97 11.58 -11.17
N CYS A 144 -24.66 11.73 -11.41
CA CYS A 144 -24.13 12.88 -12.16
C CYS A 144 -23.21 12.51 -13.33
N GLY A 145 -22.98 11.22 -13.61
CA GLY A 145 -22.15 10.76 -14.73
C GLY A 145 -20.64 10.96 -14.57
N GLU A 146 -20.21 11.69 -13.55
CA GLU A 146 -18.80 12.01 -13.28
C GLU A 146 -18.03 10.82 -12.70
N PHE A 147 -16.73 10.75 -12.99
CA PHE A 147 -15.88 9.70 -12.40
C PHE A 147 -15.82 9.81 -10.88
N MET A 148 -16.01 8.69 -10.19
CA MET A 148 -15.95 8.65 -8.72
C MET A 148 -14.51 8.65 -8.22
N ASP A 149 -14.27 9.23 -7.05
CA ASP A 149 -12.94 9.29 -6.44
C ASP A 149 -12.67 8.09 -5.54
N ILE A 150 -11.39 7.75 -5.38
CA ILE A 150 -10.95 6.81 -4.34
C ILE A 150 -11.03 7.56 -3.02
N THR A 151 -11.86 7.10 -2.11
CA THR A 151 -12.00 7.77 -0.80
C THR A 151 -10.66 7.79 -0.08
N ARG A 152 -10.40 8.81 0.72
CA ARG A 152 -9.27 8.84 1.64
C ARG A 152 -9.80 8.70 3.05
N ARG A 153 -9.21 7.83 3.86
CA ARG A 153 -9.60 7.72 5.27
C ARG A 153 -8.75 8.66 6.09
N HIS A 154 -9.33 9.56 6.84
CA HIS A 154 -8.59 10.36 7.81
C HIS A 154 -8.59 9.65 9.18
N ARG A 155 -7.47 9.74 9.90
CA ARG A 155 -7.40 9.40 11.32
C ARG A 155 -7.91 10.57 12.15
N LYS A 156 -8.15 10.31 13.45
CA LYS A 156 -8.57 11.33 14.42
C LYS A 156 -7.55 12.48 14.55
N ASP A 157 -6.27 12.20 14.28
CA ASP A 157 -5.17 13.16 14.29
C ASP A 157 -5.01 13.93 12.95
N GLY A 158 -5.98 13.82 12.03
CA GLY A 158 -5.92 14.46 10.71
C GLY A 158 -5.12 13.69 9.65
N THR A 159 -4.32 12.68 10.05
CA THR A 159 -3.46 11.94 9.13
C THR A 159 -4.27 11.16 8.10
N VAL A 160 -3.93 11.30 6.82
CA VAL A 160 -4.55 10.55 5.73
C VAL A 160 -4.02 9.10 5.74
N VAL A 161 -4.92 8.12 5.65
CA VAL A 161 -4.61 6.70 5.55
C VAL A 161 -5.05 6.18 4.19
N PRO A 162 -4.09 5.95 3.27
CA PRO A 162 -4.36 5.53 1.91
C PRO A 162 -4.60 4.01 1.85
N ARG A 163 -5.71 3.58 2.46
CA ARG A 163 -6.20 2.18 2.49
C ARG A 163 -7.71 2.10 2.27
N ALA A 164 -8.33 3.11 1.65
CA ALA A 164 -9.77 3.05 1.42
C ALA A 164 -10.12 1.95 0.41
N ARG A 165 -11.32 1.40 0.59
CA ARG A 165 -11.84 0.26 -0.18
C ARG A 165 -13.24 0.57 -0.72
N PHE A 166 -13.45 1.77 -1.23
CA PHE A 166 -14.68 2.14 -1.91
C PHE A 166 -14.48 3.43 -2.71
N TRP A 167 -15.29 3.56 -3.75
CA TRP A 167 -15.39 4.75 -4.57
C TRP A 167 -16.45 5.68 -3.99
N LYS A 168 -16.25 6.98 -4.10
CA LYS A 168 -17.20 7.98 -3.63
C LYS A 168 -17.32 9.12 -4.63
N CYS A 169 -18.54 9.51 -4.93
CA CYS A 169 -18.82 10.80 -5.56
C CYS A 169 -19.14 11.82 -4.46
N SER A 170 -18.32 12.86 -4.36
CA SER A 170 -18.52 13.96 -3.40
C SER A 170 -19.17 15.20 -4.03
N ARG A 171 -19.50 15.17 -5.34
CA ARG A 171 -20.17 16.27 -6.05
C ARG A 171 -21.66 16.31 -5.76
N ILE A 172 -22.01 16.42 -4.48
CA ILE A 172 -23.38 16.36 -3.98
C ILE A 172 -24.28 17.47 -4.53
N SER A 173 -23.70 18.61 -4.92
CA SER A 173 -24.41 19.71 -5.58
C SER A 173 -25.03 19.32 -6.92
N LEU A 174 -24.51 18.27 -7.58
CA LEU A 174 -25.03 17.75 -8.84
C LEU A 174 -26.01 16.59 -8.64
N HIS A 175 -26.31 16.22 -7.38
CA HIS A 175 -27.22 15.11 -7.07
C HIS A 175 -28.58 15.67 -6.66
N GLN A 176 -29.66 15.14 -7.24
CA GLN A 176 -31.04 15.59 -6.94
C GLN A 176 -31.40 15.54 -5.45
N ASP A 177 -30.83 14.58 -4.70
CA ASP A 177 -31.09 14.39 -3.27
C ASP A 177 -30.02 15.00 -2.36
N GLY A 178 -29.00 15.66 -2.93
CA GLY A 178 -27.87 16.22 -2.18
C GLY A 178 -27.01 15.20 -1.42
N LYS A 179 -27.14 13.90 -1.69
CA LYS A 179 -26.45 12.84 -0.92
C LYS A 179 -25.28 12.25 -1.70
N PRO A 180 -24.12 11.96 -1.07
CA PRO A 180 -23.01 11.32 -1.76
C PRO A 180 -23.38 9.92 -2.24
N ARG A 181 -22.80 9.50 -3.36
CA ARG A 181 -22.91 8.12 -3.86
C ARG A 181 -21.63 7.37 -3.58
N THR A 182 -21.76 6.11 -3.17
CA THR A 182 -20.60 5.26 -2.86
C THR A 182 -20.73 3.92 -3.56
N GLU A 183 -19.63 3.43 -4.11
CA GLU A 183 -19.56 2.13 -4.77
C GLU A 183 -18.50 1.25 -4.13
N ARG A 184 -18.73 -0.07 -4.13
CA ARG A 184 -17.76 -1.04 -3.59
C ARG A 184 -16.43 -0.97 -4.36
N TRP A 185 -15.31 -1.25 -3.70
CA TRP A 185 -13.97 -1.16 -4.31
C TRP A 185 -13.82 -1.91 -5.64
N ASP A 186 -14.43 -3.08 -5.71
CA ASP A 186 -14.32 -4.02 -6.81
C ASP A 186 -15.63 -4.07 -7.62
N CYS A 187 -16.46 -3.03 -7.62
CA CYS A 187 -17.77 -3.03 -8.30
C CYS A 187 -17.65 -3.44 -9.79
N MET A 188 -16.59 -2.99 -10.46
CA MET A 188 -16.28 -3.24 -11.88
C MET A 188 -15.78 -4.66 -12.22
N PHE A 189 -15.50 -5.51 -11.23
CA PHE A 189 -15.01 -6.87 -11.49
C PHE A 189 -16.15 -7.85 -11.79
N THR A 190 -15.90 -8.76 -12.73
CA THR A 190 -16.77 -9.92 -12.96
C THR A 190 -16.79 -10.85 -11.74
N LYS A 191 -17.71 -11.83 -11.69
CA LYS A 191 -17.81 -12.78 -10.57
C LYS A 191 -16.51 -13.57 -10.41
N GLU A 192 -15.90 -13.99 -11.52
CA GLU A 192 -14.66 -14.76 -11.58
C GLU A 192 -13.47 -13.92 -11.07
N GLN A 193 -13.38 -12.66 -11.52
CA GLN A 193 -12.34 -11.73 -11.07
C GLN A 193 -12.46 -11.43 -9.57
N LYS A 194 -13.69 -11.23 -9.07
CA LYS A 194 -13.96 -11.07 -7.63
C LYS A 194 -13.52 -12.31 -6.84
N ALA A 195 -13.83 -13.51 -7.34
CA ALA A 195 -13.45 -14.76 -6.68
C ALA A 195 -11.92 -14.90 -6.52
N LEU A 196 -11.15 -14.52 -7.54
CA LEU A 196 -9.68 -14.52 -7.48
C LEU A 196 -9.13 -13.59 -6.41
N VAL A 197 -9.63 -12.35 -6.35
CA VAL A 197 -9.20 -11.36 -5.36
C VAL A 197 -9.63 -11.77 -3.96
N GLU A 198 -10.83 -12.32 -3.82
CA GLU A 198 -11.36 -12.76 -2.53
C GLU A 198 -10.63 -14.00 -2.00
N LYS A 199 -10.23 -14.94 -2.87
CA LYS A 199 -9.36 -16.06 -2.49
C LYS A 199 -8.07 -15.55 -1.84
N ARG A 200 -7.43 -14.52 -2.40
CA ARG A 200 -6.22 -13.90 -1.84
C ARG A 200 -6.51 -13.23 -0.48
N ARG A 201 -7.62 -12.50 -0.36
CA ARG A 201 -8.05 -11.88 0.90
C ARG A 201 -8.28 -12.91 2.00
N ARG A 202 -8.99 -14.00 1.70
CA ARG A 202 -9.24 -15.11 2.62
C ARG A 202 -7.95 -15.77 3.07
N THR A 203 -7.02 -16.06 2.15
CA THR A 203 -5.71 -16.62 2.51
C THR A 203 -4.92 -15.69 3.42
N ALA A 204 -4.90 -14.38 3.13
CA ALA A 204 -4.23 -13.41 3.99
C ALA A 204 -4.85 -13.35 5.40
N THR A 205 -6.19 -13.39 5.49
CA THR A 205 -6.90 -13.45 6.77
C THR A 205 -6.58 -14.73 7.55
N LYS A 206 -6.60 -15.90 6.89
CA LYS A 206 -6.23 -17.19 7.51
C LYS A 206 -4.79 -17.17 8.03
N GLN A 207 -3.85 -16.67 7.23
CA GLN A 207 -2.44 -16.55 7.65
C GLN A 207 -2.27 -15.59 8.83
N ARG A 208 -3.03 -14.49 8.86
CA ARG A 208 -3.02 -13.56 9.99
C ARG A 208 -3.57 -14.21 11.27
N ALA A 209 -4.67 -14.94 11.16
CA ALA A 209 -5.25 -15.68 12.27
C ALA A 209 -4.29 -16.77 12.80
N LYS A 210 -3.66 -17.54 11.90
CA LYS A 210 -2.64 -18.54 12.26
C LYS A 210 -1.46 -17.91 13.00
N ARG A 211 -0.93 -16.78 12.54
CA ARG A 211 0.16 -16.06 13.21
C ARG A 211 -0.25 -15.58 14.60
N ALA A 212 -1.46 -15.03 14.73
CA ALA A 212 -2.01 -14.62 16.02
C ALA A 212 -2.13 -15.81 16.99
N ALA A 213 -2.64 -16.95 16.54
CA ALA A 213 -2.75 -18.18 17.33
C ALA A 213 -1.38 -18.74 17.76
N GLN A 214 -0.34 -18.55 16.96
CA GLN A 214 1.05 -18.95 17.27
C GLN A 214 1.77 -17.98 18.22
N GLY A 215 1.09 -16.99 18.81
CA GLY A 215 1.73 -15.96 19.65
C GLY A 215 2.71 -15.06 18.90
N LYS A 216 2.77 -15.15 17.56
CA LYS A 216 3.57 -14.26 16.72
C LYS A 216 2.82 -12.95 16.59
N GLU A 217 2.97 -12.13 17.63
CA GLU A 217 2.34 -10.83 17.73
C GLU A 217 2.63 -9.97 16.50
N THR A 218 1.58 -9.31 16.00
CA THR A 218 1.77 -8.32 14.95
C THR A 218 2.58 -7.15 15.51
N PHE A 219 3.52 -6.58 14.75
CA PHE A 219 4.30 -5.41 15.18
C PHE A 219 3.45 -4.27 15.83
N VAL A 220 2.19 -4.13 15.40
CA VAL A 220 1.24 -3.17 15.95
C VAL A 220 0.79 -3.50 17.38
N SER A 221 0.60 -4.78 17.74
CA SER A 221 0.28 -5.18 19.12
C SER A 221 1.49 -5.00 20.04
N LEU A 222 2.67 -5.41 19.58
CA LEU A 222 3.94 -5.17 20.30
C LEU A 222 4.16 -3.69 20.57
N LYS A 223 3.97 -2.83 19.57
CA LYS A 223 4.13 -1.38 19.73
C LYS A 223 3.09 -0.79 20.71
N ARG A 224 1.84 -1.26 20.67
CA ARG A 224 0.80 -0.84 21.63
C ARG A 224 1.10 -1.29 23.05
N GLN A 225 1.63 -2.50 23.23
CA GLN A 225 2.07 -2.99 24.54
C GLN A 225 3.26 -2.17 25.07
N GLN A 226 4.24 -1.85 24.21
CA GLN A 226 5.36 -0.98 24.57
C GLN A 226 4.90 0.44 24.95
N GLU A 227 3.99 1.04 24.18
CA GLU A 227 3.41 2.35 24.48
C GLU A 227 2.60 2.33 25.78
N ALA A 228 1.80 1.27 26.02
CA ALA A 228 1.05 1.10 27.27
C ALA A 228 1.97 0.90 28.48
N ALA A 229 3.04 0.12 28.33
CA ALA A 229 4.07 -0.05 29.35
C ALA A 229 4.78 1.28 29.67
N ARG A 230 5.08 2.09 28.64
CA ARG A 230 5.66 3.43 28.81
C ARG A 230 4.73 4.36 29.59
N ARG A 231 3.43 4.37 29.25
CA ARG A 231 2.42 5.18 29.97
C ARG A 231 2.27 4.77 31.44
N ARG A 232 2.26 3.47 31.72
CA ARG A 232 2.20 2.96 33.11
C ARG A 232 3.43 3.34 33.92
N ARG A 233 4.62 3.33 33.31
CA ARG A 233 5.84 3.82 33.94
C ARG A 233 5.72 5.32 34.26
N GLN A 234 5.28 6.12 33.30
CA GLN A 234 5.09 7.57 33.50
C GLN A 234 4.07 7.88 34.60
N GLN A 235 2.97 7.13 34.70
CA GLN A 235 1.98 7.29 35.78
C GLN A 235 2.51 6.87 37.16
N ARG A 236 3.37 5.83 37.23
CA ARG A 236 4.05 5.44 38.47
C ARG A 236 5.14 6.42 38.91
N SER A 237 5.68 7.21 37.97
CA SER A 237 6.68 8.23 38.24
C SER A 237 6.08 9.59 38.64
N GLN A 238 4.75 9.74 38.60
CA GLN A 238 4.10 10.93 39.13
C GLN A 238 3.93 10.78 40.64
N PRO A 239 4.38 11.76 41.44
CA PRO A 239 4.08 11.76 42.87
C PRO A 239 2.57 11.76 43.08
N PRO A 240 2.07 11.14 44.16
CA PRO A 240 0.65 11.18 44.48
C PRO A 240 0.19 12.64 44.58
N PRO A 241 -1.05 12.96 44.17
CA PRO A 241 -1.58 14.31 44.35
C PRO A 241 -1.51 14.68 45.83
N GLU A 242 -0.95 15.85 46.11
CA GLU A 242 -0.84 16.36 47.48
C GLU A 242 -2.25 16.48 48.08
N ASP A 243 -2.42 15.83 49.22
CA ASP A 243 -3.66 15.82 49.98
C ASP A 243 -3.78 17.18 50.70
N ASN A 244 -4.45 18.13 50.07
CA ASN A 244 -4.77 19.44 50.67
C ASN A 244 -5.94 19.30 51.66
N SER A 245 -5.78 18.44 52.66
CA SER A 245 -6.71 18.28 53.77
C SER A 245 -6.09 18.73 55.10
N GLN A 246 -5.51 19.94 55.11
CA GLN A 246 -5.35 20.75 56.32
C GLN A 246 -5.54 22.23 55.99
N ASN A 247 -6.80 22.68 56.02
CA ASN A 247 -7.19 24.07 56.27
C ASN A 247 -8.68 24.09 56.64
N VAL A 248 -8.99 23.61 57.85
CA VAL A 248 -10.04 24.15 58.73
C VAL A 248 -9.56 23.94 60.16
#